data_AF-A0A7Y0SKY3-F1
#
_entry.id   AF-A0A7Y0SKY3-F1
#
_cell.length_a   1.000
_cell.length_b   1.000
_cell.length_c   1.000
_cell.angle_alpha   90.00
_cell.angle_beta   90.00
_cell.angle_gamma   90.00
#
_symmetry.space_group_name_H-M   'P 1'
#
loop_
_entity.id
_entity.type
_entity.pdbx_description
1 polymer ?
#
loop_
_entity_poly.entity_id
_entity_poly.type
_entity_poly.pdbx_seq_one_letter_code
_entity_poly.pdbx_strand_id
1 'polypeptide(L)'
;IIATDFDGDTVTETIPVTIVDDVPTITAVDALSVDEDDLSGVGSDQTDAVFVEGAFTTTQGSDRVVSYQLDASATPVDGLTSQGVAVTLIETANGDGSFTYEATAGGNPVFTLTVDTDGSYNFTLEGPIDHVVDSDEL
;
A
#
# COMPACT_ATOMS: atom_id res chain seq x y z
N ILE A 1 -40.82 21.91 6.15
CA ILE A 1 -41.41 22.48 7.39
C ILE A 1 -42.87 22.78 7.11
N ILE A 2 -43.76 22.55 8.06
CA ILE A 2 -45.18 22.89 7.96
C ILE A 2 -45.46 23.94 9.03
N ALA A 3 -46.00 25.09 8.63
CA ALA A 3 -46.56 26.07 9.55
C ALA A 3 -48.07 26.08 9.39
N THR A 4 -48.79 25.98 10.51
CA THR A 4 -50.25 26.03 10.58
C THR A 4 -50.64 27.29 11.34
N ASP A 5 -51.55 28.09 10.81
CA ASP A 5 -52.08 29.24 11.55
C ASP A 5 -53.27 28.85 12.44
N PHE A 6 -54.01 29.84 12.93
CA PHE A 6 -55.05 29.62 13.94
C PHE A 6 -56.35 29.00 13.38
N ASP A 7 -56.69 29.22 12.10
CA ASP A 7 -57.92 28.66 11.51
C ASP A 7 -57.66 27.39 10.68
N GLY A 8 -56.41 26.96 10.61
CA GLY A 8 -56.01 25.66 10.09
C GLY A 8 -55.40 25.72 8.70
N ASP A 9 -55.18 26.92 8.15
CA ASP A 9 -54.43 27.09 6.92
C ASP A 9 -52.98 26.65 7.13
N THR A 10 -52.44 25.91 6.16
CA THR A 10 -51.07 25.41 6.20
C THR A 10 -50.26 25.96 5.03
N VAL A 11 -49.03 26.36 5.33
CA VAL A 11 -48.00 26.59 4.32
C VAL A 11 -46.91 25.54 4.49
N THR A 12 -46.52 24.95 3.37
CA THR A 12 -45.45 23.97 3.34
C THR A 12 -44.25 24.57 2.64
N GLU A 13 -43.09 24.54 3.29
CA GLU A 13 -41.82 24.93 2.68
C GLU A 13 -40.88 23.72 2.64
N THR A 14 -40.17 23.55 1.53
CA THR A 14 -39.19 22.48 1.35
C THR A 14 -37.82 23.00 1.79
N ILE A 15 -37.17 22.33 2.74
CA ILE A 15 -35.75 22.57 3.00
C ILE A 15 -34.97 21.73 2.00
N PRO A 16 -34.20 22.30 1.07
CA PRO A 16 -33.31 21.52 0.23
C PRO A 16 -32.21 20.92 1.11
N VAL A 17 -32.16 19.58 1.18
CA VAL A 17 -31.04 18.84 1.76
C VAL A 17 -30.23 18.26 0.61
N THR A 18 -28.97 18.67 0.49
CA THR A 18 -28.02 18.12 -0.46
C THR A 18 -27.04 17.23 0.28
N ILE A 19 -27.00 15.95 -0.06
CA ILE A 19 -25.93 15.02 0.37
C ILE A 19 -24.92 14.97 -0.77
N VAL A 20 -23.68 15.37 -0.49
CA VAL A 20 -22.56 15.21 -1.42
C VAL A 20 -21.89 13.90 -1.05
N ASP A 21 -21.77 13.01 -2.01
CA ASP A 21 -21.16 11.69 -1.89
C ASP A 21 -19.87 11.67 -2.73
N ASP A 22 -18.75 11.27 -2.13
CA ASP A 22 -17.43 11.19 -2.75
C ASP A 22 -16.71 9.92 -2.29
N VAL A 23 -15.73 9.48 -3.07
CA VAL A 23 -15.02 8.21 -2.83
C VAL A 23 -13.65 8.45 -2.18
N PRO A 24 -13.14 7.52 -1.35
CA PRO A 24 -11.80 7.64 -0.80
C PRO A 24 -10.73 7.65 -1.90
N THR A 25 -9.68 8.45 -1.69
CA THR A 25 -8.54 8.55 -2.61
C THR A 25 -7.21 8.49 -1.87
N ILE A 26 -6.24 7.75 -2.41
CA ILE A 26 -4.83 7.81 -1.97
C ILE A 26 -4.22 9.07 -2.61
N THR A 27 -3.70 9.98 -1.78
CA THR A 27 -3.19 11.28 -2.22
C THR A 27 -1.68 11.40 -2.13
N ALA A 28 -1.01 10.58 -1.32
CA ALA A 28 0.45 10.52 -1.25
C ALA A 28 0.97 9.19 -0.69
N VAL A 29 2.22 8.91 -1.01
CA VAL A 29 3.07 7.86 -0.42
C VAL A 29 4.49 8.42 -0.37
N ASP A 30 5.22 8.14 0.72
CA ASP A 30 6.63 8.51 0.83
C ASP A 30 7.49 7.53 0.03
N ALA A 31 8.52 8.05 -0.64
CA ALA A 31 9.53 7.21 -1.26
C ALA A 31 10.47 6.69 -0.17
N LEU A 32 10.63 5.36 -0.11
CA LEU A 32 11.48 4.66 0.84
C LEU A 32 12.45 3.76 0.07
N SER A 33 13.63 3.51 0.64
CA SER A 33 14.66 2.65 0.06
C SER A 33 15.35 1.83 1.15
N VAL A 34 15.82 0.66 0.76
CA VAL A 34 16.73 -0.22 1.49
C VAL A 34 17.81 -0.66 0.52
N ASP A 35 19.00 -0.93 1.02
CA ASP A 35 20.15 -1.25 0.19
C ASP A 35 20.58 -2.70 0.38
N GLU A 36 20.98 -3.36 -0.72
CA GLU A 36 21.37 -4.77 -0.69
C GLU A 36 22.73 -4.99 -0.05
N ASP A 37 23.56 -3.95 0.00
CA ASP A 37 24.84 -3.99 0.69
C ASP A 37 24.71 -4.08 2.21
N ASP A 38 23.48 -3.94 2.73
CA ASP A 38 23.14 -4.21 4.12
C ASP A 38 22.68 -5.64 4.40
N LEU A 39 22.49 -6.47 3.37
CA LEU A 39 22.07 -7.86 3.55
C LEU A 39 23.16 -8.71 4.22
N SER A 40 22.83 -9.29 5.37
CA SER A 40 23.77 -10.12 6.15
C SER A 40 24.35 -11.28 5.32
N GLY A 41 25.68 -11.37 5.28
CA GLY A 41 26.41 -12.44 4.59
C GLY A 41 26.47 -12.29 3.06
N VAL A 42 25.87 -11.24 2.50
CA VAL A 42 25.87 -10.92 1.06
C VAL A 42 26.49 -9.55 0.82
N GLY A 43 25.99 -8.53 1.51
CA GLY A 43 26.32 -7.13 1.31
C GLY A 43 27.68 -6.68 1.87
N SER A 44 28.17 -5.53 1.41
CA SER A 44 29.48 -5.00 1.79
C SER A 44 29.52 -4.17 3.06
N ASP A 45 28.42 -3.50 3.45
CA ASP A 45 28.37 -2.64 4.65
C ASP A 45 27.71 -3.36 5.83
N GLN A 46 26.46 -3.83 5.66
CA GLN A 46 25.73 -4.61 6.67
C GLN A 46 25.51 -3.86 7.98
N THR A 47 25.40 -2.52 7.93
CA THR A 47 25.26 -1.69 9.14
C THR A 47 23.89 -1.04 9.27
N ASP A 48 23.19 -0.82 8.15
CA ASP A 48 21.86 -0.21 8.12
C ASP A 48 20.74 -1.27 8.07
N ALA A 49 19.50 -0.79 8.17
CA ALA A 49 18.33 -1.65 8.26
C ALA A 49 17.87 -2.10 6.86
N VAL A 50 17.62 -3.40 6.71
CA VAL A 50 17.02 -3.99 5.50
C VAL A 50 15.49 -3.91 5.50
N PHE A 51 14.90 -3.05 6.33
CA PHE A 51 13.45 -2.85 6.39
C PHE A 51 13.09 -1.37 6.45
N VAL A 52 11.92 -1.04 5.92
CA VAL A 52 11.34 0.30 5.97
C VAL A 52 9.85 0.21 6.26
N GLU A 53 9.37 1.19 7.03
CA GLU A 53 7.96 1.36 7.36
C GLU A 53 7.44 2.65 6.71
N GLY A 54 6.19 2.61 6.24
CA GLY A 54 5.53 3.75 5.63
C GLY A 54 4.03 3.69 5.81
N ALA A 55 3.34 4.69 5.27
CA ALA A 55 1.88 4.70 5.26
C ALA A 55 1.32 5.42 4.03
N PHE A 56 0.17 4.96 3.56
CA PHE A 56 -0.63 5.69 2.56
C PHE A 56 -1.27 6.92 3.21
N THR A 57 -1.16 8.06 2.55
CA THR A 57 -2.00 9.21 2.90
C THR A 57 -3.30 9.12 2.12
N THR A 58 -4.43 9.05 2.83
CA THR A 58 -5.76 8.98 2.21
C THR A 58 -6.64 10.17 2.59
N THR A 59 -7.43 10.61 1.61
CA THR A 59 -8.59 11.48 1.85
C THR A 59 -9.82 10.60 1.78
N GLN A 60 -10.48 10.37 2.93
CA GLN A 60 -11.62 9.46 3.02
C GLN A 60 -12.91 10.04 2.41
N GLY A 61 -13.02 11.37 2.33
CA GLY A 61 -14.24 12.03 1.88
C GLY A 61 -15.40 11.78 2.86
N SER A 62 -16.54 11.39 2.32
CA SER A 62 -17.78 11.03 3.01
C SER A 62 -17.84 9.54 3.38
N ASP A 63 -16.88 8.76 2.87
CA ASP A 63 -16.73 7.33 3.10
C ASP A 63 -15.65 7.01 4.14
N ARG A 64 -15.50 5.72 4.48
CA ARG A 64 -14.38 5.22 5.31
C ARG A 64 -13.55 4.20 4.54
N VAL A 65 -12.23 4.31 4.62
CA VAL A 65 -11.32 3.27 4.10
C VAL A 65 -11.28 2.11 5.10
N VAL A 66 -11.49 0.89 4.61
CA VAL A 66 -11.53 -0.33 5.44
C VAL A 66 -10.47 -1.37 5.06
N SER A 67 -9.75 -1.16 3.96
CA SER A 67 -8.73 -2.07 3.46
C SER A 67 -7.78 -1.34 2.52
N TYR A 68 -6.52 -1.76 2.54
CA TYR A 68 -5.49 -1.37 1.59
C TYR A 68 -4.91 -2.63 0.96
N GLN A 69 -4.76 -2.63 -0.36
CA GLN A 69 -4.28 -3.78 -1.13
C GLN A 69 -3.54 -3.25 -2.37
N LEU A 70 -2.53 -3.98 -2.84
CA LEU A 70 -1.89 -3.68 -4.11
C LEU A 70 -2.85 -4.00 -5.26
N ASP A 71 -2.74 -3.25 -6.35
CA ASP A 71 -3.46 -3.56 -7.57
C ASP A 71 -2.90 -4.84 -8.21
N ALA A 72 -3.67 -5.93 -8.17
CA ALA A 72 -3.30 -7.22 -8.74
C ALA A 72 -3.13 -7.20 -10.27
N SER A 73 -3.57 -6.13 -10.95
CA SER A 73 -3.31 -5.93 -12.38
C SER A 73 -1.94 -5.30 -12.67
N ALA A 74 -1.29 -4.74 -11.66
CA ALA A 74 0.08 -4.28 -11.77
C ALA A 74 1.07 -5.46 -11.75
N THR A 75 2.22 -5.27 -12.39
CA THR A 75 3.29 -6.28 -12.43
C THR A 75 4.57 -5.70 -11.81
N PRO A 76 4.58 -5.43 -10.49
CA PRO A 76 5.63 -4.66 -9.83
C PRO A 76 7.00 -5.34 -9.83
N VAL A 77 7.04 -6.67 -10.04
CA VAL A 77 8.28 -7.47 -10.09
C VAL A 77 8.64 -7.94 -11.49
N ASP A 78 7.95 -7.47 -12.54
CA ASP A 78 8.24 -7.90 -13.91
C ASP A 78 9.64 -7.45 -14.34
N GLY A 79 10.38 -8.38 -14.93
CA GLY A 79 11.78 -8.18 -15.31
C GLY A 79 12.80 -8.26 -14.16
N LEU A 80 12.37 -8.35 -12.89
CA LEU A 80 13.29 -8.55 -11.78
C LEU A 80 13.79 -10.00 -11.74
N THR A 81 15.08 -10.16 -11.50
CA THR A 81 15.69 -11.47 -11.22
C THR A 81 16.46 -11.40 -9.90
N SER A 82 16.67 -12.55 -9.28
CA SER A 82 17.56 -12.73 -8.14
C SER A 82 18.38 -13.99 -8.38
N GLN A 83 19.70 -13.83 -8.39
CA GLN A 83 20.65 -14.91 -8.70
C GLN A 83 20.36 -15.56 -10.07
N GLY A 84 19.91 -14.77 -11.04
CA GLY A 84 19.55 -15.17 -12.40
C GLY A 84 18.19 -15.86 -12.52
N VAL A 85 17.38 -15.93 -11.46
CA VAL A 85 16.04 -16.54 -11.47
C VAL A 85 14.99 -15.44 -11.35
N ALA A 86 13.93 -15.53 -12.16
CA ALA A 86 12.84 -14.56 -12.13
C ALA A 86 12.19 -14.47 -10.74
N VAL A 87 11.97 -13.24 -10.27
CA VAL A 87 11.23 -12.96 -9.05
C VAL A 87 9.74 -13.14 -9.30
N THR A 88 9.07 -13.80 -8.37
CA THR A 88 7.62 -13.99 -8.37
C THR A 88 7.04 -13.43 -7.07
N LEU A 89 5.89 -12.76 -7.15
CA LEU A 89 5.21 -12.16 -6.01
C LEU A 89 3.92 -12.92 -5.74
N ILE A 90 3.71 -13.35 -4.49
CA ILE A 90 2.50 -14.04 -4.06
C ILE A 90 1.80 -13.19 -3.01
N GLU A 91 0.53 -12.87 -3.22
CA GLU A 91 -0.33 -12.22 -2.23
C GLU A 91 -1.04 -13.27 -1.35
N THR A 92 -1.06 -12.99 -0.05
CA THR A 92 -1.83 -13.71 0.96
C THR A 92 -2.72 -12.73 1.71
N ALA A 93 -4.04 -12.99 1.71
CA ALA A 93 -4.99 -12.27 2.55
C ALA A 93 -5.00 -12.84 3.97
N ASN A 94 -4.80 -11.99 4.98
CA ASN A 94 -4.71 -12.37 6.37
C ASN A 94 -6.08 -12.32 7.08
N GLY A 95 -6.20 -13.03 8.20
CA GLY A 95 -7.46 -13.11 8.96
C GLY A 95 -7.88 -11.80 9.65
N ASP A 96 -6.95 -10.85 9.80
CA ASP A 96 -7.19 -9.52 10.35
C ASP A 96 -7.54 -8.47 9.28
N GLY A 97 -7.54 -8.85 7.99
CA GLY A 97 -7.83 -7.97 6.86
C GLY A 97 -6.59 -7.30 6.25
N SER A 98 -5.40 -7.51 6.81
CA SER A 98 -4.13 -7.12 6.16
C SER A 98 -3.79 -8.04 4.98
N PHE A 99 -2.82 -7.63 4.17
CA PHE A 99 -2.27 -8.44 3.08
C PHE A 99 -0.76 -8.57 3.22
N THR A 100 -0.24 -9.77 2.97
CA THR A 100 1.20 -10.04 2.90
C THR A 100 1.57 -10.43 1.48
N TYR A 101 2.64 -9.85 0.96
CA TYR A 101 3.18 -10.11 -0.37
C TYR A 101 4.60 -10.65 -0.23
N GLU A 102 4.78 -11.91 -0.62
CA GLU A 102 6.08 -12.61 -0.53
C GLU A 102 6.69 -12.71 -1.93
N ALA A 103 7.85 -12.08 -2.10
CA ALA A 103 8.64 -12.18 -3.32
C ALA A 103 9.67 -13.30 -3.20
N THR A 104 9.67 -14.23 -4.15
CA THR A 104 10.62 -15.35 -4.17
C THR A 104 11.22 -15.58 -5.54
N ALA A 105 12.46 -16.06 -5.56
CA ALA A 105 13.18 -16.49 -6.77
C ALA A 105 13.76 -17.89 -6.54
N GLY A 106 13.29 -18.86 -7.32
CA GLY A 106 13.73 -20.26 -7.18
C GLY A 106 13.42 -20.87 -5.80
N GLY A 107 12.43 -20.33 -5.09
CA GLY A 107 12.06 -20.75 -3.73
C GLY A 107 12.84 -20.06 -2.61
N ASN A 108 13.77 -19.16 -2.93
CA ASN A 108 14.46 -18.32 -1.94
C ASN A 108 13.70 -17.00 -1.75
N PRO A 109 13.61 -16.49 -0.51
CA PRO A 109 12.99 -15.19 -0.24
C PRO A 109 13.83 -14.06 -0.85
N VAL A 110 13.15 -13.04 -1.39
CA VAL A 110 13.75 -11.83 -1.95
C VAL A 110 13.30 -10.63 -1.14
N PHE A 111 11.99 -10.47 -0.92
CA PHE A 111 11.45 -9.49 0.01
C PHE A 111 10.06 -9.88 0.49
N THR A 112 9.63 -9.25 1.57
CA THR A 112 8.26 -9.32 2.10
C THR A 112 7.69 -7.91 2.27
N LEU A 113 6.45 -7.70 1.82
CA LEU A 113 5.67 -6.49 2.10
C LEU A 113 4.41 -6.88 2.87
N THR A 114 4.14 -6.23 3.99
CA THR A 114 2.84 -6.31 4.69
C THR A 114 2.14 -4.98 4.57
N VAL A 115 0.86 -5.00 4.18
CA VAL A 115 -0.01 -3.82 4.11
C VAL A 115 -1.16 -4.00 5.10
N ASP A 116 -1.21 -3.11 6.09
CA ASP A 116 -2.18 -3.15 7.17
C ASP A 116 -3.49 -2.46 6.80
N THR A 117 -4.55 -2.77 7.56
CA THR A 117 -5.89 -2.23 7.32
C THR A 117 -6.00 -0.72 7.55
N ASP A 118 -5.07 -0.13 8.32
CA ASP A 118 -4.99 1.31 8.56
C ASP A 118 -4.18 2.07 7.50
N GLY A 119 -3.57 1.35 6.55
CA GLY A 119 -2.77 1.91 5.47
C GLY A 119 -1.30 2.06 5.80
N SER A 120 -0.86 1.66 6.99
CA SER A 120 0.55 1.43 7.26
C SER A 120 1.06 0.20 6.52
N TYR A 121 2.36 0.17 6.23
CA TYR A 121 3.00 -0.97 5.60
C TYR A 121 4.45 -1.12 6.08
N ASN A 122 4.93 -2.36 6.04
CA ASN A 122 6.33 -2.71 6.32
C ASN A 122 6.90 -3.52 5.15
N PHE A 123 8.02 -3.06 4.61
CA PHE A 123 8.80 -3.76 3.61
C PHE A 123 10.10 -4.28 4.24
N THR A 124 10.46 -5.52 3.96
CA THR A 124 11.73 -6.14 4.38
C THR A 124 12.41 -6.77 3.18
N LEU A 125 13.66 -6.38 2.90
CA LEU A 125 14.53 -7.03 1.93
C LEU A 125 15.21 -8.24 2.58
N GLU A 126 15.19 -9.37 1.88
CA GLU A 126 15.63 -10.67 2.40
C GLU A 126 16.67 -11.35 1.50
N GLY A 127 16.75 -10.94 0.23
CA GLY A 127 17.71 -11.45 -0.74
C GLY A 127 18.02 -10.41 -1.82
N PRO A 128 19.13 -10.60 -2.55
CA PRO A 128 19.57 -9.63 -3.55
C PRO A 128 18.66 -9.64 -4.79
N ILE A 129 18.63 -8.52 -5.51
CA ILE A 129 17.99 -8.34 -6.81
C ILE A 129 19.11 -8.07 -7.81
N ASP A 130 19.12 -8.84 -8.88
CA ASP A 130 20.13 -8.69 -9.90
C ASP A 130 19.95 -7.34 -10.60
N HIS A 131 21.01 -6.57 -10.60
CA HIS A 131 21.17 -5.38 -11.42
C HIS A 131 22.22 -5.64 -12.51
N VAL A 132 22.31 -4.74 -13.50
CA VAL A 132 23.36 -4.88 -14.52
C VAL A 132 24.73 -4.71 -13.85
N VAL A 133 25.71 -5.49 -14.30
CA VAL A 133 27.08 -5.41 -13.78
C VAL A 133 27.59 -3.98 -13.96
N ASP A 134 28.19 -3.41 -12.91
CA ASP A 134 28.68 -2.03 -12.84
C ASP A 134 27.58 -0.94 -12.83
N SER A 135 26.31 -1.25 -12.50
CA SER A 135 25.30 -0.19 -12.24
C SER A 135 25.32 0.36 -10.81
N ASP A 136 26.05 -0.32 -9.94
CA ASP A 136 26.24 -0.08 -8.52
C ASP A 136 27.34 0.97 -8.23
N GLU A 137 27.82 1.70 -9.25
CA GLU A 137 28.68 2.87 -9.03
C GLU A 137 27.87 4.16 -8.84
N LEU A 138 27.60 4.51 -7.58
CA LEU A 138 27.86 5.86 -7.03
C LEU A 138 28.14 5.82 -5.53
#